data_AF-E9T526-F1
#
_entry.id   AF-E9T526-F1
#
_cell.length_a   1.000
_cell.length_b   1.000
_cell.length_c   1.000
_cell.angle_alpha   90.00
_cell.angle_beta   90.00
_cell.angle_gamma   90.00
#
_symmetry.space_group_name_H-M   'P 1'
#
loop_
_entity.id
_entity.type
_entity.pdbx_description
1 polymer ?
#
loop_
_entity_poly.entity_id
_entity_poly.type
_entity_poly.pdbx_seq_one_letter_code
_entity_poly.pdbx_strand_id
1 'polypeptide(L)'
;MRALLMVALAALTLQAAPAVSAAPVPSASDGWTLPRLTVEDGAIKDVDGRTVLLRGANVNGLNDYASNGTGLPTVAPLDRTDFEAMAALGFDVVRLNIAWSALEPTPGAFDAAYVARIREAVQDAKDNGIYTVLDMHQDAWGPYVGTPEGQDCPPLLQRGIGWDGAPEWATLTGGWTTCNIGGQREASPAVARAFQAFYDDEQGVQGHLVQTWARLAAEFGNEPAVVGYDLLNEPNPGLRDPFAAADQIGRFYQRAIAAIRQAETGGFPHLVIFEPSALWSAFGFDALPPRHYLADPLVVFSPHLYSQSINVSSEFPSIEDGFRIAAAAADWYGAPLWTGEWGWFGDPDEQAGQVRRFVDAMNAHRIGGAWWSWTQACGDPHAVKDGNTAEPQGNLNRIDCPSGEEQGLVEGFAEQLARAYPRAAPGLTEVATEGFRGDGTGRIEAWYPGAERPQLDTVNVADVALTRVDGGWRLIGEAAGEYSVTTL
;
A
#
# COMPACT_ATOMS: atom_id res chain seq x y z
N MET A 1 19.20 52.17 77.03
CA MET A 1 17.76 52.53 76.97
C MET A 1 17.44 53.01 75.57
N ARG A 2 16.32 52.53 75.01
CA ARG A 2 15.72 52.85 73.70
C ARG A 2 16.30 52.10 72.49
N ALA A 3 15.71 50.93 72.24
CA ALA A 3 15.65 50.29 70.94
C ALA A 3 14.78 51.16 69.99
N LEU A 4 15.29 51.42 68.78
CA LEU A 4 14.49 51.93 67.66
C LEU A 4 14.30 50.78 66.67
N LEU A 5 13.05 50.34 66.52
CA LEU A 5 12.58 49.51 65.41
C LEU A 5 12.55 50.39 64.14
N MET A 6 13.32 50.03 63.11
CA MET A 6 13.07 50.50 61.75
C MET A 6 12.24 49.45 61.02
N VAL A 7 11.02 49.82 60.66
CA VAL A 7 10.15 49.06 59.77
C VAL A 7 10.56 49.40 58.33
N ALA A 8 11.12 48.43 57.60
CA ALA A 8 11.36 48.55 56.17
C ALA A 8 10.07 48.15 55.41
N LEU A 9 9.50 49.10 54.67
CA LEU A 9 8.43 48.87 53.71
C LEU A 9 9.03 48.15 52.48
N ALA A 10 8.73 46.86 52.30
CA ALA A 10 9.01 46.16 51.05
C ALA A 10 7.84 46.38 50.08
N ALA A 11 8.08 47.15 49.01
CA ALA A 11 7.15 47.27 47.89
C ALA A 11 7.19 45.96 47.06
N LEU A 12 6.11 45.19 47.06
CA LEU A 12 5.93 44.10 46.10
C LEU A 12 5.64 44.71 44.72
N THR A 13 6.63 44.68 43.83
CA THR A 13 6.40 44.87 42.39
C THR A 13 5.93 43.54 41.81
N LEU A 14 4.65 43.43 41.44
CA LEU A 14 4.17 42.36 40.56
C LEU A 14 4.85 42.53 39.19
N GLN A 15 5.82 41.68 38.87
CA GLN A 15 6.27 41.50 37.49
C GLN A 15 5.23 40.66 36.77
N ALA A 16 4.50 41.27 35.84
CA ALA A 16 3.69 40.54 34.88
C ALA A 16 4.63 39.71 33.99
N ALA A 17 4.43 38.39 33.97
CA ALA A 17 5.09 37.52 33.01
C ALA A 17 4.77 37.98 31.58
N PRO A 18 5.73 37.96 30.64
CA PRO A 18 5.43 38.27 29.25
C PRO A 18 4.43 37.22 28.75
N ALA A 19 3.28 37.70 28.27
CA ALA A 19 2.35 36.87 27.53
C ALA A 19 3.10 36.29 26.32
N VAL A 20 3.35 34.99 26.34
CA VAL A 20 3.77 34.26 25.16
C VAL A 20 2.62 34.40 24.16
N SER A 21 2.79 35.29 23.18
CA SER A 21 1.90 35.36 22.05
C SER A 21 1.94 33.98 21.40
N ALA A 22 0.83 33.25 21.45
CA ALA A 22 0.64 32.06 20.65
C ALA A 22 0.99 32.44 19.20
N ALA A 23 1.83 31.63 18.56
CA ALA A 23 2.02 31.73 17.13
C ALA A 23 0.64 31.63 16.46
N PRO A 24 0.35 32.38 15.40
CA PRO A 24 -0.91 32.26 14.70
C PRO A 24 -1.08 30.79 14.28
N VAL A 25 -2.19 30.19 14.69
CA VAL A 25 -2.67 28.91 14.16
C VAL A 25 -2.72 29.10 12.63
N PRO A 26 -2.05 28.25 11.83
CA PRO A 26 -2.18 28.30 10.39
C PRO A 26 -3.68 28.26 10.07
N SER A 27 -4.19 29.20 9.29
CA SER A 27 -5.53 29.07 8.71
C SER A 27 -5.63 27.68 8.09
N ALA A 28 -6.71 26.95 8.38
CA ALA A 28 -6.98 25.64 7.80
C ALA A 28 -6.56 25.64 6.34
N SER A 29 -5.54 24.85 6.00
CA SER A 29 -5.08 24.76 4.62
C SER A 29 -6.28 24.31 3.77
N ASP A 30 -6.57 25.03 2.68
CA ASP A 30 -7.65 24.75 1.72
C ASP A 30 -7.47 23.40 0.96
N GLY A 31 -6.65 22.47 1.47
CA GLY A 31 -6.30 21.18 0.89
C GLY A 31 -6.58 19.99 1.83
N TRP A 32 -6.33 18.78 1.33
CA TRP A 32 -6.27 17.56 2.13
C TRP A 32 -5.14 17.68 3.17
N THR A 33 -5.34 17.08 4.34
CA THR A 33 -4.25 16.94 5.31
C THR A 33 -3.57 15.59 5.13
N LEU A 34 -2.24 15.57 5.29
CA LEU A 34 -1.42 14.36 5.33
C LEU A 34 -0.65 14.29 6.66
N PRO A 35 -1.33 14.29 7.82
CA PRO A 35 -0.67 14.10 9.10
C PRO A 35 0.02 12.73 9.17
N ARG A 36 1.01 12.62 10.06
CA ARG A 36 1.64 11.32 10.34
C ARG A 36 0.57 10.29 10.70
N LEU A 37 0.71 9.08 10.17
CA LEU A 37 -0.13 7.93 10.52
C LEU A 37 0.45 7.09 11.67
N THR A 38 -0.43 6.40 12.37
CA THR A 38 -0.17 5.51 13.51
C THR A 38 -1.21 4.40 13.55
N VAL A 39 -1.03 3.42 14.44
CA VAL A 39 -2.04 2.41 14.77
C VAL A 39 -2.53 2.64 16.19
N GLU A 40 -3.85 2.55 16.38
CA GLU A 40 -4.50 2.52 17.69
C GLU A 40 -5.78 1.69 17.61
N ASP A 41 -6.01 0.83 18.60
CA ASP A 41 -7.22 -0.01 18.73
C ASP A 41 -7.61 -0.79 17.45
N GLY A 42 -6.60 -1.32 16.75
CA GLY A 42 -6.80 -2.11 15.53
C GLY A 42 -7.20 -1.30 14.29
N ALA A 43 -7.07 0.03 14.32
CA ALA A 43 -7.31 0.91 13.18
C ALA A 43 -6.05 1.71 12.80
N ILE A 44 -5.90 2.00 11.51
CA ILE A 44 -4.98 3.05 11.06
C ILE A 44 -5.62 4.38 11.41
N LYS A 45 -4.88 5.20 12.15
CA LYS A 45 -5.27 6.56 12.53
C LYS A 45 -4.18 7.55 12.13
N ASP A 46 -4.52 8.83 12.11
CA ASP A 46 -3.51 9.86 12.18
C ASP A 46 -3.20 10.28 13.61
N VAL A 47 -2.13 11.07 13.78
CA VAL A 47 -1.73 11.64 15.08
C VAL A 47 -2.73 12.66 15.65
N ASP A 48 -3.72 13.07 14.87
CA ASP A 48 -4.83 13.92 15.33
C ASP A 48 -6.00 13.07 15.88
N GLY A 49 -5.87 11.73 15.88
CA GLY A 49 -6.82 10.78 16.46
C GLY A 49 -7.95 10.36 15.52
N ARG A 50 -7.88 10.71 14.25
CA ARG A 50 -8.91 10.37 13.25
C ARG A 50 -8.63 8.99 12.67
N THR A 51 -9.68 8.19 12.45
CA THR A 51 -9.58 6.97 11.66
C THR A 51 -9.36 7.34 10.19
N VAL A 52 -8.38 6.73 9.53
CA VAL A 52 -8.01 7.01 8.13
C VAL A 52 -8.29 5.79 7.26
N LEU A 53 -9.01 5.98 6.15
CA LEU A 53 -9.32 4.91 5.18
C LEU A 53 -8.49 5.06 3.92
N LEU A 54 -7.32 4.41 3.89
CA LEU A 54 -6.38 4.48 2.78
C LEU A 54 -6.87 3.67 1.56
N ARG A 55 -7.41 4.33 0.52
CA ARG A 55 -7.92 3.72 -0.72
C ARG A 55 -7.23 4.28 -1.96
N GLY A 56 -6.71 3.38 -2.78
CA GLY A 56 -6.16 3.77 -4.08
C GLY A 56 -5.70 2.60 -4.92
N ALA A 57 -4.52 2.73 -5.55
CA ALA A 57 -4.03 1.78 -6.55
C ALA A 57 -2.55 1.43 -6.36
N ASN A 58 -2.16 0.29 -6.92
CA ASN A 58 -0.78 -0.13 -7.12
C ASN A 58 -0.19 0.60 -8.33
N VAL A 59 1.03 1.11 -8.19
CA VAL A 59 1.75 1.87 -9.22
C VAL A 59 3.14 1.29 -9.40
N ASN A 60 3.37 0.69 -10.56
CA ASN A 60 4.60 -0.02 -10.89
C ASN A 60 5.58 0.75 -11.78
N GLY A 61 5.34 2.04 -12.05
CA GLY A 61 6.18 2.86 -12.92
C GLY A 61 7.65 3.00 -12.50
N LEU A 62 7.97 2.64 -11.25
CA LEU A 62 9.34 2.58 -10.74
C LEU A 62 9.89 1.15 -10.60
N ASN A 63 9.10 0.12 -10.86
CA ASN A 63 9.52 -1.27 -10.73
C ASN A 63 10.53 -1.66 -11.85
N ASP A 64 11.25 -2.76 -11.66
CA ASP A 64 12.32 -3.23 -12.56
C ASP A 64 12.00 -4.64 -13.09
N TYR A 65 11.24 -4.68 -14.18
CA TYR A 65 10.84 -5.92 -14.85
C TYR A 65 11.86 -6.37 -15.90
N ALA A 66 11.99 -7.69 -16.06
CA ALA A 66 12.63 -8.28 -17.22
C ALA A 66 11.88 -7.91 -18.51
N SER A 67 12.60 -7.47 -19.53
CA SER A 67 12.02 -7.12 -20.84
C SER A 67 11.56 -8.34 -21.65
N ASN A 68 12.02 -9.53 -21.28
CA ASN A 68 11.68 -10.82 -21.92
C ASN A 68 11.89 -10.83 -23.46
N GLY A 69 12.78 -9.99 -23.98
CA GLY A 69 13.14 -9.94 -25.40
C GLY A 69 12.08 -9.31 -26.31
N THR A 70 11.05 -8.64 -25.76
CA THR A 70 9.95 -8.08 -26.56
C THR A 70 10.33 -6.78 -27.29
N GLY A 71 11.30 -6.03 -26.75
CA GLY A 71 11.60 -4.67 -27.22
C GLY A 71 10.51 -3.64 -26.92
N LEU A 72 9.55 -3.97 -26.05
CA LEU A 72 8.47 -3.09 -25.63
C LEU A 72 8.73 -2.54 -24.21
N PRO A 73 8.18 -1.37 -23.86
CA PRO A 73 8.22 -0.85 -22.49
C PRO A 73 7.53 -1.82 -21.52
N THR A 74 8.18 -2.11 -20.39
CA THR A 74 7.64 -2.97 -19.33
C THR A 74 6.79 -2.20 -18.32
N VAL A 75 6.91 -0.88 -18.28
CA VAL A 75 6.12 0.03 -17.45
C VAL A 75 5.66 1.23 -18.27
N ALA A 76 4.55 1.84 -17.87
CA ALA A 76 4.18 3.17 -18.35
C ALA A 76 5.14 4.21 -17.74
N PRO A 77 5.38 5.36 -18.41
CA PRO A 77 5.98 6.50 -17.74
C PRO A 77 5.20 6.85 -16.47
N LEU A 78 5.90 7.34 -15.46
CA LEU A 78 5.29 7.82 -14.21
C LEU A 78 5.77 9.24 -13.96
N ASP A 79 4.82 10.16 -13.85
CA ASP A 79 5.08 11.53 -13.43
C ASP A 79 3.92 12.11 -12.62
N ARG A 80 4.01 13.40 -12.28
CA ARG A 80 3.01 14.09 -11.47
C ARG A 80 1.57 13.95 -12.00
N THR A 81 1.39 13.83 -13.32
CA THR A 81 0.06 13.77 -13.95
C THR A 81 -0.69 12.48 -13.60
N ASP A 82 0.02 11.38 -13.34
CA ASP A 82 -0.57 10.15 -12.81
C ASP A 82 -1.20 10.38 -11.43
N PHE A 83 -0.50 11.07 -10.54
CA PHE A 83 -0.99 11.36 -9.18
C PHE A 83 -2.12 12.39 -9.18
N GLU A 84 -2.12 13.33 -10.12
CA GLU A 84 -3.26 14.23 -10.37
C GLU A 84 -4.50 13.42 -10.82
N ALA A 85 -4.34 12.47 -11.73
CA ALA A 85 -5.41 11.60 -12.20
C ALA A 85 -5.92 10.64 -11.10
N MET A 86 -5.04 10.09 -10.27
CA MET A 86 -5.43 9.30 -9.09
C MET A 86 -6.29 10.13 -8.12
N ALA A 87 -5.88 11.37 -7.85
CA ALA A 87 -6.64 12.27 -6.99
C ALA A 87 -8.01 12.64 -7.58
N ALA A 88 -8.13 12.70 -8.91
CA ALA A 88 -9.41 12.91 -9.59
C ALA A 88 -10.36 11.70 -9.47
N LEU A 89 -9.86 10.50 -9.18
CA LEU A 89 -10.67 9.35 -8.77
C LEU A 89 -10.93 9.31 -7.24
N GLY A 90 -10.40 10.27 -6.49
CA GLY A 90 -10.56 10.38 -5.05
C GLY A 90 -9.59 9.55 -4.22
N PHE A 91 -8.59 8.93 -4.84
CA PHE A 91 -7.60 8.12 -4.12
C PHE A 91 -6.81 8.96 -3.11
N ASP A 92 -6.43 8.32 -2.00
CA ASP A 92 -5.64 8.93 -0.93
C ASP A 92 -4.42 8.10 -0.52
N VAL A 93 -4.20 6.96 -1.17
CA VAL A 93 -2.97 6.17 -1.03
C VAL A 93 -2.53 5.62 -2.38
N VAL A 94 -1.22 5.47 -2.55
CA VAL A 94 -0.59 4.67 -3.60
C VAL A 94 0.24 3.57 -2.95
N ARG A 95 0.12 2.32 -3.43
CA ARG A 95 1.10 1.26 -3.18
C ARG A 95 2.15 1.35 -4.28
N LEU A 96 3.30 1.94 -3.97
CA LEU A 96 4.35 2.22 -4.95
C LEU A 96 5.28 1.01 -5.02
N ASN A 97 5.15 0.23 -6.09
CA ASN A 97 5.91 -0.99 -6.29
C ASN A 97 7.35 -0.63 -6.69
N ILE A 98 8.30 -0.88 -5.79
CA ILE A 98 9.73 -0.61 -5.98
C ILE A 98 10.53 -1.90 -5.97
N ALA A 99 11.70 -1.90 -6.61
CA ALA A 99 12.50 -3.12 -6.80
C ALA A 99 13.76 -3.14 -5.94
N TRP A 100 14.03 -4.29 -5.31
CA TRP A 100 15.33 -4.54 -4.68
C TRP A 100 16.47 -4.47 -5.69
N SER A 101 16.27 -4.99 -6.91
CA SER A 101 17.27 -4.96 -7.98
C SER A 101 17.71 -3.55 -8.35
N ALA A 102 16.81 -2.58 -8.29
CA ALA A 102 17.10 -1.18 -8.57
C ALA A 102 17.73 -0.46 -7.37
N LEU A 103 17.33 -0.79 -6.14
CA LEU A 103 17.94 -0.24 -4.93
C LEU A 103 19.37 -0.74 -4.73
N GLU A 104 19.62 -2.02 -4.94
CA GLU A 104 20.91 -2.69 -4.70
C GLU A 104 21.38 -3.46 -5.95
N PRO A 105 21.75 -2.76 -7.04
CA PRO A 105 22.08 -3.41 -8.33
C PRO A 105 23.35 -4.25 -8.29
N THR A 106 24.23 -4.02 -7.31
CA THR A 106 25.40 -4.86 -7.01
C THR A 106 25.48 -5.07 -5.49
N PRO A 107 26.11 -6.17 -5.01
CA PRO A 107 26.10 -6.49 -3.59
C PRO A 107 26.64 -5.34 -2.72
N GLY A 108 25.81 -4.85 -1.80
CA GLY A 108 26.13 -3.76 -0.88
C GLY A 108 25.94 -2.35 -1.42
N ALA A 109 25.53 -2.19 -2.70
CA ALA A 109 25.19 -0.89 -3.28
C ALA A 109 23.93 -0.28 -2.65
N PHE A 110 23.69 1.00 -2.93
CA PHE A 110 22.44 1.67 -2.64
C PHE A 110 22.28 2.82 -3.64
N ASP A 111 21.44 2.65 -4.65
CA ASP A 111 21.32 3.60 -5.75
C ASP A 111 20.53 4.84 -5.33
N ALA A 112 21.25 5.90 -4.99
CA ALA A 112 20.67 7.18 -4.61
C ALA A 112 19.89 7.87 -5.75
N ALA A 113 20.19 7.58 -7.01
CA ALA A 113 19.43 8.12 -8.14
C ALA A 113 18.06 7.43 -8.26
N TYR A 114 18.00 6.13 -8.01
CA TYR A 114 16.73 5.41 -7.90
C TYR A 114 15.90 5.91 -6.71
N VAL A 115 16.52 6.09 -5.53
CA VAL A 115 15.86 6.69 -4.36
C VAL A 115 15.34 8.10 -4.65
N ALA A 116 16.03 8.89 -5.47
CA ALA A 116 15.55 10.22 -5.87
C ALA A 116 14.26 10.14 -6.69
N ARG A 117 14.10 9.15 -7.57
CA ARG A 117 12.84 8.90 -8.29
C ARG A 117 11.71 8.47 -7.36
N ILE A 118 12.01 7.64 -6.36
CA ILE A 118 11.03 7.27 -5.31
C ILE A 118 10.60 8.54 -4.56
N ARG A 119 11.54 9.41 -4.18
CA ARG A 119 11.24 10.66 -3.49
C ARG A 119 10.40 11.62 -4.33
N GLU A 120 10.66 11.69 -5.64
CA GLU A 120 9.85 12.47 -6.59
C GLU A 120 8.41 11.95 -6.62
N ALA A 121 8.20 10.64 -6.79
CA ALA A 121 6.88 10.03 -6.74
C ALA A 121 6.15 10.25 -5.40
N VAL A 122 6.85 10.12 -4.27
CA VAL A 122 6.29 10.40 -2.93
C VAL A 122 5.87 11.87 -2.82
N GLN A 123 6.68 12.80 -3.34
CA GLN A 123 6.36 14.23 -3.31
C GLN A 123 5.18 14.57 -4.23
N ASP A 124 5.13 13.99 -5.43
CA ASP A 124 4.03 14.20 -6.37
C ASP A 124 2.71 13.62 -5.85
N ALA A 125 2.74 12.44 -5.22
CA ALA A 125 1.60 11.88 -4.50
C ALA A 125 1.16 12.84 -3.37
N LYS A 126 2.09 13.26 -2.52
CA LYS A 126 1.84 14.17 -1.39
C LYS A 126 1.22 15.49 -1.82
N ASP A 127 1.71 16.10 -2.89
CA ASP A 127 1.19 17.36 -3.44
C ASP A 127 -0.25 17.23 -3.93
N ASN A 128 -0.70 16.01 -4.22
CA ASN A 128 -2.07 15.68 -4.59
C ASN A 128 -2.89 15.08 -3.42
N GLY A 129 -2.36 15.12 -2.19
CA GLY A 129 -3.03 14.60 -1.00
C GLY A 129 -3.00 13.08 -0.92
N ILE A 130 -2.07 12.39 -1.55
CA ILE A 130 -1.99 10.93 -1.60
C ILE A 130 -0.81 10.49 -0.72
N TYR A 131 -1.06 9.58 0.23
CA TYR A 131 0.00 8.89 0.97
C TYR A 131 0.67 7.81 0.12
N THR A 132 1.88 7.41 0.47
CA THR A 132 2.62 6.35 -0.22
C THR A 132 2.95 5.19 0.72
N VAL A 133 2.54 3.98 0.34
CA VAL A 133 3.10 2.73 0.85
C VAL A 133 4.29 2.37 -0.03
N LEU A 134 5.48 2.21 0.56
CA LEU A 134 6.65 1.74 -0.15
C LEU A 134 6.67 0.22 -0.11
N ASP A 135 6.50 -0.42 -1.26
CA ASP A 135 6.37 -1.87 -1.39
C ASP A 135 7.58 -2.47 -2.08
N MET A 136 8.30 -3.35 -1.38
CA MET A 136 9.39 -4.13 -1.98
C MET A 136 8.80 -5.26 -2.82
N HIS A 137 8.49 -4.89 -4.05
CA HIS A 137 7.75 -5.73 -4.96
C HIS A 137 8.63 -6.81 -5.57
N GLN A 138 8.00 -7.96 -5.81
CA GLN A 138 8.56 -9.05 -6.59
C GLN A 138 7.42 -9.89 -7.14
N ASP A 139 7.61 -10.43 -8.33
CA ASP A 139 6.84 -11.57 -8.82
C ASP A 139 7.82 -12.71 -9.12
N ALA A 140 7.49 -13.91 -8.65
CA ALA A 140 8.30 -15.11 -8.89
C ALA A 140 9.81 -14.91 -8.65
N TRP A 141 10.18 -14.21 -7.58
CA TRP A 141 11.54 -13.87 -7.13
C TRP A 141 12.22 -12.69 -7.84
N GLY A 142 12.25 -12.64 -9.18
CA GLY A 142 13.06 -11.61 -9.84
C GLY A 142 13.12 -11.66 -11.38
N PRO A 143 13.80 -10.68 -12.01
CA PRO A 143 14.00 -10.64 -13.47
C PRO A 143 14.80 -11.83 -14.03
N TYR A 144 15.60 -12.48 -13.19
CA TYR A 144 16.64 -13.44 -13.60
C TYR A 144 16.21 -14.90 -13.48
N VAL A 145 14.91 -15.17 -13.46
CA VAL A 145 14.35 -16.54 -13.33
C VAL A 145 13.74 -17.10 -14.61
N GLY A 146 13.79 -16.35 -15.72
CA GLY A 146 13.26 -16.79 -17.01
C GLY A 146 14.09 -17.91 -17.65
N THR A 147 13.44 -18.79 -18.42
CA THR A 147 14.13 -19.83 -19.17
C THR A 147 14.92 -19.20 -20.31
N PRO A 148 16.27 -19.35 -20.36
CA PRO A 148 17.10 -18.79 -21.42
C PRO A 148 16.68 -19.25 -22.82
N GLU A 149 16.90 -18.38 -23.81
CA GLU A 149 16.74 -18.77 -25.21
C GLU A 149 17.64 -19.96 -25.55
N GLY A 150 17.09 -20.97 -26.23
CA GLY A 150 17.83 -22.20 -26.58
C GLY A 150 17.92 -23.26 -25.48
N GLN A 151 17.36 -23.04 -24.30
CA GLN A 151 17.20 -24.07 -23.26
C GLN A 151 15.81 -24.71 -23.33
N ASP A 152 15.75 -26.04 -23.49
CA ASP A 152 14.50 -26.82 -23.47
C ASP A 152 13.98 -27.03 -22.04
N CYS A 153 12.67 -27.23 -21.92
CA CYS A 153 12.04 -27.58 -20.65
C CYS A 153 12.03 -29.09 -20.41
N PRO A 154 12.18 -29.54 -19.15
CA PRO A 154 11.85 -30.91 -18.77
C PRO A 154 10.41 -31.27 -19.18
N PRO A 155 10.11 -32.57 -19.42
CA PRO A 155 8.76 -33.00 -19.78
C PRO A 155 7.71 -32.51 -18.78
N LEU A 156 6.52 -32.15 -19.30
CA LEU A 156 5.36 -31.64 -18.54
C LEU A 156 5.49 -30.20 -18.01
N LEU A 157 6.64 -29.55 -18.17
CA LEU A 157 6.84 -28.16 -17.75
C LEU A 157 6.73 -27.20 -18.93
N GLN A 158 6.33 -25.96 -18.62
CA GLN A 158 6.26 -24.84 -19.56
C GLN A 158 7.41 -23.86 -19.32
N ARG A 159 7.73 -23.04 -20.32
CA ARG A 159 8.83 -22.05 -20.19
C ARG A 159 8.48 -21.02 -19.10
N GLY A 160 9.46 -20.72 -18.25
CA GLY A 160 9.40 -19.54 -17.39
C GLY A 160 9.86 -18.30 -18.15
N ILE A 161 9.39 -17.14 -17.71
CA ILE A 161 9.88 -15.82 -18.14
C ILE A 161 10.49 -15.09 -16.93
N GLY A 162 11.23 -14.02 -17.17
CA GLY A 162 11.69 -13.13 -16.10
C GLY A 162 10.57 -12.21 -15.62
N TRP A 163 10.63 -11.82 -14.36
CA TRP A 163 9.65 -10.98 -13.68
C TRP A 163 10.36 -9.76 -13.06
N ASP A 164 10.23 -9.51 -11.78
CA ASP A 164 10.73 -8.35 -11.05
C ASP A 164 11.03 -8.70 -9.58
N GLY A 165 11.84 -7.88 -8.92
CA GLY A 165 12.20 -8.06 -7.52
C GLY A 165 13.71 -8.14 -7.29
N ALA A 166 14.21 -9.34 -7.00
CA ALA A 166 15.60 -9.53 -6.57
C ALA A 166 16.63 -9.36 -7.71
N PRO A 167 17.80 -8.74 -7.44
CA PRO A 167 18.88 -8.65 -8.42
C PRO A 167 19.50 -10.01 -8.75
N GLU A 168 20.21 -10.09 -9.89
CA GLU A 168 20.86 -11.32 -10.35
C GLU A 168 21.82 -11.88 -9.30
N TRP A 169 22.63 -11.02 -8.68
CA TRP A 169 23.64 -11.44 -7.70
C TRP A 169 23.03 -12.07 -6.44
N ALA A 170 21.76 -11.81 -6.15
CA ALA A 170 21.01 -12.42 -5.05
C ALA A 170 20.23 -13.68 -5.49
N THR A 171 20.17 -13.99 -6.79
CA THR A 171 19.32 -15.05 -7.36
C THR A 171 20.04 -16.40 -7.35
N LEU A 172 19.84 -17.16 -6.26
CA LEU A 172 20.53 -18.43 -6.01
C LEU A 172 19.65 -19.65 -6.33
N THR A 173 19.54 -20.00 -7.62
CA THR A 173 18.65 -21.08 -8.11
C THR A 173 19.24 -22.49 -7.99
N GLY A 174 20.52 -22.63 -7.64
CA GLY A 174 21.20 -23.93 -7.57
C GLY A 174 21.24 -24.70 -8.89
N GLY A 175 21.01 -24.03 -10.03
CA GLY A 175 20.91 -24.65 -11.35
C GLY A 175 19.63 -25.45 -11.58
N TRP A 176 18.61 -25.27 -10.73
CA TRP A 176 17.30 -25.91 -10.90
C TRP A 176 16.58 -25.32 -12.12
N THR A 177 15.69 -26.11 -12.72
CA THR A 177 14.96 -25.68 -13.93
C THR A 177 14.11 -24.45 -13.65
N THR A 178 14.17 -23.48 -14.56
CA THR A 178 13.36 -22.26 -14.58
C THR A 178 11.95 -22.49 -15.12
N CYS A 179 11.74 -23.59 -15.85
CA CYS A 179 10.44 -24.01 -16.34
C CYS A 179 9.45 -24.31 -15.19
N ASN A 180 8.16 -24.07 -15.42
CA ASN A 180 7.13 -24.13 -14.40
C ASN A 180 6.00 -25.12 -14.74
N ILE A 181 5.19 -25.43 -13.73
CA ILE A 181 3.99 -26.27 -13.89
C ILE A 181 2.82 -25.39 -14.35
N GLY A 182 2.18 -25.78 -15.45
CA GLY A 182 0.91 -25.17 -15.88
C GLY A 182 0.98 -23.70 -16.31
N GLY A 183 2.17 -23.13 -16.50
CA GLY A 183 2.32 -21.71 -16.80
C GLY A 183 2.23 -20.81 -15.56
N GLN A 184 2.13 -21.38 -14.35
CA GLN A 184 2.09 -20.62 -13.10
C GLN A 184 3.51 -20.19 -12.72
N ARG A 185 3.73 -18.88 -12.56
CA ARG A 185 5.07 -18.29 -12.39
C ARG A 185 5.80 -18.76 -11.13
N GLU A 186 5.08 -18.95 -10.02
CA GLU A 186 5.62 -19.43 -8.75
C GLU A 186 5.94 -20.93 -8.75
N ALA A 187 5.29 -21.70 -9.64
CA ALA A 187 5.43 -23.15 -9.71
C ALA A 187 6.69 -23.60 -10.47
N SER A 188 7.78 -22.83 -10.33
CA SER A 188 9.10 -23.06 -10.91
C SER A 188 10.09 -23.55 -9.84
N PRO A 189 10.79 -24.69 -10.05
CA PRO A 189 11.82 -25.17 -9.14
C PRO A 189 12.94 -24.15 -8.87
N ALA A 190 13.36 -23.37 -9.89
CA ALA A 190 14.37 -22.31 -9.73
C ALA A 190 13.90 -21.20 -8.78
N VAL A 191 12.65 -20.76 -8.93
CA VAL A 191 12.02 -19.74 -8.09
C VAL A 191 11.93 -20.22 -6.65
N ALA A 192 11.35 -21.40 -6.43
CA ALA A 192 11.25 -21.99 -5.09
C ALA A 192 12.63 -22.14 -4.41
N ARG A 193 13.66 -22.53 -5.18
CA ARG A 193 15.03 -22.67 -4.68
C ARG A 193 15.67 -21.33 -4.31
N ALA A 194 15.45 -20.29 -5.11
CA ALA A 194 15.97 -18.94 -4.86
C ALA A 194 15.34 -18.33 -3.59
N PHE A 195 14.01 -18.44 -3.43
CA PHE A 195 13.33 -18.07 -2.18
C PHE A 195 13.87 -18.84 -0.98
N GLN A 196 14.09 -20.14 -1.11
CA GLN A 196 14.65 -20.90 0.00
C GLN A 196 16.07 -20.46 0.36
N ALA A 197 16.90 -20.16 -0.64
CA ALA A 197 18.24 -19.62 -0.42
C ALA A 197 18.17 -18.31 0.37
N PHE A 198 17.21 -17.45 0.04
CA PHE A 198 16.94 -16.22 0.78
C PHE A 198 16.50 -16.49 2.22
N TYR A 199 15.52 -17.36 2.44
CA TYR A 199 15.06 -17.65 3.82
C TYR A 199 16.15 -18.27 4.69
N ASP A 200 17.01 -19.10 4.10
CA ASP A 200 18.17 -19.71 4.76
C ASP A 200 19.39 -18.75 4.86
N ASP A 201 19.25 -17.51 4.35
CA ASP A 201 20.29 -16.46 4.28
C ASP A 201 21.59 -16.95 3.61
N GLU A 202 21.47 -17.80 2.59
CA GLU A 202 22.60 -18.28 1.81
C GLU A 202 23.35 -17.08 1.21
N GLN A 203 24.68 -17.05 1.40
CA GLN A 203 25.53 -15.93 1.00
C GLN A 203 25.15 -14.58 1.62
N GLY A 204 24.29 -14.55 2.65
CA GLY A 204 23.87 -13.33 3.33
C GLY A 204 22.81 -12.52 2.59
N VAL A 205 22.16 -13.05 1.55
CA VAL A 205 21.26 -12.29 0.67
C VAL A 205 20.03 -11.72 1.40
N GLN A 206 19.53 -12.37 2.46
CA GLN A 206 18.46 -11.80 3.28
C GLN A 206 19.01 -10.68 4.17
N GLY A 207 20.23 -10.84 4.69
CA GLY A 207 20.94 -9.78 5.38
C GLY A 207 21.13 -8.52 4.51
N HIS A 208 21.39 -8.71 3.22
CA HIS A 208 21.46 -7.60 2.25
C HIS A 208 20.12 -6.88 2.10
N LEU A 209 19.02 -7.59 1.83
CA LEU A 209 17.70 -6.94 1.73
C LEU A 209 17.30 -6.24 3.03
N VAL A 210 17.55 -6.85 4.20
CA VAL A 210 17.32 -6.22 5.51
C VAL A 210 18.10 -4.91 5.65
N GLN A 211 19.35 -4.86 5.18
CA GLN A 211 20.15 -3.64 5.20
C GLN A 211 19.64 -2.60 4.18
N THR A 212 19.24 -3.04 2.98
CA THR A 212 18.67 -2.18 1.94
C THR A 212 17.37 -1.53 2.43
N TRP A 213 16.52 -2.27 3.11
CA TRP A 213 15.34 -1.73 3.80
C TRP A 213 15.69 -0.68 4.84
N ALA A 214 16.68 -0.94 5.71
CA ALA A 214 17.13 0.03 6.70
C ALA A 214 17.63 1.32 6.05
N ARG A 215 18.41 1.21 4.96
CA ARG A 215 18.90 2.38 4.22
C ARG A 215 17.75 3.18 3.61
N LEU A 216 16.76 2.51 3.00
CA LEU A 216 15.58 3.16 2.44
C LEU A 216 14.73 3.85 3.51
N ALA A 217 14.49 3.18 4.65
CA ALA A 217 13.73 3.77 5.75
C ALA A 217 14.38 5.05 6.31
N ALA A 218 15.71 5.09 6.39
CA ALA A 218 16.44 6.29 6.81
C ALA A 218 16.19 7.51 5.88
N GLU A 219 16.00 7.27 4.58
CA GLU A 219 15.74 8.33 3.58
C GLU A 219 14.36 8.98 3.74
N PHE A 220 13.43 8.27 4.39
CA PHE A 220 12.04 8.69 4.61
C PHE A 220 11.65 8.82 6.09
N GLY A 221 12.58 8.67 7.04
CA GLY A 221 12.29 8.62 8.47
C GLY A 221 11.55 9.83 9.06
N ASN A 222 11.46 10.94 8.32
CA ASN A 222 10.75 12.17 8.70
C ASN A 222 9.60 12.55 7.74
N GLU A 223 9.21 11.68 6.81
CA GLU A 223 8.24 12.01 5.76
C GLU A 223 6.83 11.48 6.11
N PRO A 224 5.91 12.32 6.63
CA PRO A 224 4.57 11.88 7.04
C PRO A 224 3.68 11.39 5.89
N ALA A 225 4.01 11.74 4.63
CA ALA A 225 3.28 11.22 3.48
C ALA A 225 3.62 9.75 3.17
N VAL A 226 4.72 9.21 3.71
CA VAL A 226 4.95 7.76 3.68
C VAL A 226 4.08 7.13 4.77
N VAL A 227 3.22 6.19 4.39
CA VAL A 227 2.44 5.39 5.34
C VAL A 227 3.38 4.47 6.13
N GLY A 228 4.25 3.79 5.40
CA GLY A 228 5.04 2.70 5.92
C GLY A 228 5.63 1.83 4.83
N TYR A 229 6.11 0.67 5.26
CA TYR A 229 6.93 -0.24 4.46
C TYR A 229 6.21 -1.58 4.35
N ASP A 230 5.83 -1.96 3.13
CA ASP A 230 5.33 -3.30 2.80
C ASP A 230 6.52 -4.19 2.49
N LEU A 231 6.84 -5.08 3.43
CA LEU A 231 8.20 -5.61 3.62
C LEU A 231 8.68 -6.50 2.47
N LEU A 232 7.77 -7.24 1.84
CA LEU A 232 8.03 -8.07 0.67
C LEU A 232 6.69 -8.52 0.09
N ASN A 233 6.44 -8.16 -1.16
CA ASN A 233 5.26 -8.59 -1.91
C ASN A 233 5.16 -10.11 -1.99
N GLU A 234 3.98 -10.65 -1.75
CA GLU A 234 3.59 -12.06 -1.90
C GLU A 234 4.74 -13.06 -1.66
N PRO A 235 5.34 -13.14 -0.46
CA PRO A 235 6.51 -13.97 -0.25
C PRO A 235 6.21 -15.43 -0.56
N ASN A 236 6.91 -16.01 -1.54
CA ASN A 236 6.64 -17.39 -1.91
C ASN A 236 7.08 -18.36 -0.78
N PRO A 237 6.49 -19.56 -0.69
CA PRO A 237 6.84 -20.54 0.35
C PRO A 237 8.28 -21.07 0.31
N GLY A 238 9.02 -20.83 -0.78
CA GLY A 238 10.30 -21.48 -1.01
C GLY A 238 10.15 -23.00 -1.13
N LEU A 239 10.96 -23.76 -0.38
CA LEU A 239 10.91 -25.22 -0.32
C LEU A 239 10.31 -25.71 1.00
N ARG A 240 9.31 -25.00 1.54
CA ARG A 240 8.61 -25.32 2.78
C ARG A 240 7.11 -25.43 2.55
N ASP A 241 6.45 -26.20 3.41
CA ASP A 241 4.99 -26.22 3.49
C ASP A 241 4.47 -24.91 4.12
N PRO A 242 3.15 -24.63 4.06
CA PRO A 242 2.59 -23.37 4.55
C PRO A 242 3.01 -22.98 5.98
N PHE A 243 3.09 -23.93 6.92
CA PHE A 243 3.42 -23.60 8.31
C PHE A 243 4.90 -23.21 8.48
N ALA A 244 5.81 -23.97 7.87
CA ALA A 244 7.23 -23.63 7.92
C ALA A 244 7.58 -22.41 7.05
N ALA A 245 6.83 -22.18 5.96
CA ALA A 245 6.92 -20.96 5.17
C ALA A 245 6.52 -19.72 6.00
N ALA A 246 5.38 -19.78 6.70
CA ALA A 246 4.96 -18.70 7.58
C ALA A 246 5.99 -18.38 8.69
N ASP A 247 6.67 -19.39 9.26
CA ASP A 247 7.75 -19.16 10.24
C ASP A 247 8.96 -18.42 9.63
N GLN A 248 9.46 -18.88 8.48
CA GLN A 248 10.64 -18.26 7.86
C GLN A 248 10.34 -16.87 7.28
N ILE A 249 9.12 -16.64 6.79
CA ILE A 249 8.62 -15.32 6.39
C ILE A 249 8.59 -14.39 7.61
N GLY A 250 7.97 -14.82 8.71
CA GLY A 250 7.96 -14.05 9.96
C GLY A 250 9.36 -13.73 10.48
N ARG A 251 10.29 -14.69 10.40
CA ARG A 251 11.70 -14.48 10.81
C ARG A 251 12.40 -13.40 9.98
N PHE A 252 12.14 -13.35 8.67
CA PHE A 252 12.61 -12.25 7.83
C PHE A 252 12.00 -10.92 8.27
N TYR A 253 10.67 -10.86 8.45
CA TYR A 253 9.99 -9.64 8.89
C TYR A 253 10.55 -9.11 10.21
N GLN A 254 10.76 -9.97 11.22
CA GLN A 254 11.35 -9.55 12.49
C GLN A 254 12.72 -8.87 12.31
N ARG A 255 13.56 -9.39 11.40
CA ARG A 255 14.88 -8.80 11.10
C ARG A 255 14.73 -7.47 10.38
N ALA A 256 13.86 -7.38 9.38
CA ALA A 256 13.60 -6.15 8.64
C ALA A 256 13.05 -5.04 9.56
N ILE A 257 12.04 -5.35 10.37
CA ILE A 257 11.45 -4.43 11.36
C ILE A 257 12.52 -3.88 12.30
N ALA A 258 13.34 -4.75 12.89
CA ALA A 258 14.40 -4.32 13.80
C ALA A 258 15.40 -3.35 13.13
N ALA A 259 15.77 -3.62 11.88
CA ALA A 259 16.71 -2.78 11.13
C ALA A 259 16.08 -1.43 10.71
N ILE A 260 14.83 -1.45 10.25
CA ILE A 260 14.04 -0.26 9.92
C ILE A 260 13.89 0.64 11.15
N ARG A 261 13.44 0.09 12.29
CA ARG A 261 13.24 0.87 13.52
C ARG A 261 14.53 1.53 14.01
N GLN A 262 15.67 0.84 13.86
CA GLN A 262 16.97 1.43 14.16
C GLN A 262 17.30 2.57 13.18
N ALA A 263 17.01 2.41 11.89
CA ALA A 263 17.29 3.40 10.87
C ALA A 263 16.40 4.65 10.95
N GLU A 264 15.19 4.51 11.48
CA GLU A 264 14.27 5.63 11.75
C GLU A 264 14.69 6.48 12.96
N THR A 265 15.81 6.17 13.63
CA THR A 265 16.33 6.97 14.75
C THR A 265 16.58 8.42 14.32
N GLY A 266 15.95 9.36 15.01
CA GLY A 266 16.01 10.79 14.67
C GLY A 266 14.83 11.29 13.83
N GLY A 267 13.99 10.38 13.35
CA GLY A 267 12.67 10.66 12.81
C GLY A 267 11.57 10.05 13.67
N PHE A 268 10.60 9.39 13.04
CA PHE A 268 9.53 8.68 13.74
C PHE A 268 9.26 7.30 13.12
N PRO A 269 8.72 6.34 13.89
CA PRO A 269 8.38 5.04 13.35
C PRO A 269 7.11 5.12 12.48
N HIS A 270 7.24 4.64 11.24
CA HIS A 270 6.15 4.45 10.28
C HIS A 270 5.47 3.09 10.48
N LEU A 271 4.37 2.87 9.77
CA LEU A 271 3.71 1.57 9.76
C LEU A 271 4.61 0.49 9.13
N VAL A 272 4.45 -0.75 9.59
CA VAL A 272 5.03 -1.92 8.94
C VAL A 272 3.89 -2.74 8.37
N ILE A 273 3.83 -2.81 7.06
CA ILE A 273 2.83 -3.60 6.35
C ILE A 273 3.47 -4.97 6.09
N PHE A 274 2.78 -6.04 6.48
CA PHE A 274 3.30 -7.40 6.35
C PHE A 274 2.26 -8.34 5.77
N GLU A 275 2.72 -9.22 4.90
CA GLU A 275 1.85 -10.12 4.14
C GLU A 275 1.93 -11.57 4.65
N PRO A 276 0.86 -12.38 4.47
CA PRO A 276 0.98 -13.84 4.46
C PRO A 276 1.79 -14.30 3.23
N SER A 277 1.98 -15.61 3.03
CA SER A 277 2.63 -16.05 1.79
C SER A 277 1.72 -15.85 0.56
N ALA A 278 2.30 -15.91 -0.64
CA ALA A 278 1.58 -15.88 -1.92
C ALA A 278 0.42 -16.88 -2.03
N LEU A 279 0.38 -17.92 -1.18
CA LEU A 279 -0.72 -18.87 -1.13
C LEU A 279 -2.05 -18.21 -0.77
N TRP A 280 -2.05 -17.13 0.02
CA TRP A 280 -3.28 -16.41 0.34
C TRP A 280 -3.97 -15.90 -0.93
N SER A 281 -3.20 -15.38 -1.89
CA SER A 281 -3.69 -14.86 -3.17
C SER A 281 -4.32 -15.92 -4.07
N ALA A 282 -3.98 -17.19 -3.86
CA ALA A 282 -4.55 -18.32 -4.59
C ALA A 282 -5.72 -19.00 -3.86
N PHE A 283 -5.77 -18.94 -2.52
CA PHE A 283 -6.69 -19.73 -1.70
C PHE A 283 -7.64 -18.90 -0.82
N GLY A 284 -7.40 -17.59 -0.65
CA GLY A 284 -8.19 -16.70 0.20
C GLY A 284 -7.93 -16.88 1.71
N PHE A 285 -6.96 -17.72 2.07
CA PHE A 285 -6.46 -17.94 3.42
C PHE A 285 -5.10 -18.66 3.36
N ASP A 286 -4.30 -18.54 4.42
CA ASP A 286 -3.03 -19.26 4.56
C ASP A 286 -2.67 -19.46 6.04
N ALA A 287 -1.60 -20.21 6.31
CA ALA A 287 -0.91 -20.14 7.58
C ALA A 287 -0.39 -18.71 7.84
N LEU A 288 -0.46 -18.30 9.11
CA LEU A 288 -0.12 -16.94 9.52
C LEU A 288 1.32 -16.86 10.06
N PRO A 289 2.14 -15.90 9.60
CA PRO A 289 3.41 -15.59 10.26
C PRO A 289 3.27 -15.49 11.79
N PRO A 290 4.04 -16.23 12.60
CA PRO A 290 3.83 -16.26 14.05
C PRO A 290 3.95 -14.88 14.72
N ARG A 291 2.98 -14.52 15.59
CA ARG A 291 2.87 -13.19 16.23
C ARG A 291 4.14 -12.69 16.91
N HIS A 292 4.96 -13.57 17.47
CA HIS A 292 6.17 -13.14 18.19
C HIS A 292 7.21 -12.50 17.26
N TYR A 293 7.12 -12.73 15.95
CA TYR A 293 7.94 -12.03 14.97
C TYR A 293 7.42 -10.62 14.63
N LEU A 294 6.12 -10.39 14.83
CA LEU A 294 5.41 -9.14 14.49
C LEU A 294 4.99 -8.37 15.77
N ALA A 295 5.75 -8.52 16.85
CA ALA A 295 5.48 -7.85 18.13
C ALA A 295 5.95 -6.37 18.11
N ASP A 296 5.46 -5.60 17.14
CA ASP A 296 5.62 -4.14 17.01
C ASP A 296 4.22 -3.50 16.95
N PRO A 297 3.96 -2.41 17.68
CA PRO A 297 2.61 -1.86 17.80
C PRO A 297 2.07 -1.22 16.52
N LEU A 298 2.90 -1.01 15.50
CA LEU A 298 2.54 -0.34 14.25
C LEU A 298 2.48 -1.30 13.06
N VAL A 299 2.40 -2.62 13.31
CA VAL A 299 2.19 -3.59 12.23
C VAL A 299 0.77 -3.51 11.68
N VAL A 300 0.64 -3.73 10.38
CA VAL A 300 -0.62 -3.79 9.63
C VAL A 300 -0.62 -5.07 8.81
N PHE A 301 -1.66 -5.89 8.96
CA PHE A 301 -1.78 -7.12 8.20
C PHE A 301 -2.32 -6.82 6.80
N SER A 302 -1.61 -7.28 5.77
CA SER A 302 -1.91 -7.02 4.35
C SER A 302 -1.97 -8.29 3.51
N PRO A 303 -3.03 -9.10 3.64
CA PRO A 303 -3.31 -10.14 2.67
C PRO A 303 -3.85 -9.54 1.37
N HIS A 304 -3.65 -10.24 0.25
CA HIS A 304 -4.26 -9.87 -1.03
C HIS A 304 -5.60 -10.60 -1.22
N LEU A 305 -6.68 -9.84 -1.35
CA LEU A 305 -8.04 -10.38 -1.31
C LEU A 305 -8.57 -10.70 -2.71
N TYR A 306 -8.09 -11.81 -3.28
CA TYR A 306 -8.41 -12.23 -4.65
C TYR A 306 -9.56 -13.27 -4.79
N SER A 307 -10.29 -13.55 -3.70
CA SER A 307 -11.42 -14.48 -3.71
C SER A 307 -12.48 -14.12 -4.74
N GLN A 308 -12.89 -15.10 -5.56
CA GLN A 308 -13.78 -14.93 -6.74
C GLN A 308 -13.24 -14.03 -7.86
N SER A 309 -11.93 -13.74 -7.86
CA SER A 309 -11.22 -13.13 -8.98
C SER A 309 -10.26 -14.15 -9.61
N ILE A 310 -9.14 -14.45 -8.95
CA ILE A 310 -8.07 -15.31 -9.50
C ILE A 310 -7.70 -16.50 -8.61
N ASN A 311 -8.41 -16.70 -7.49
CA ASN A 311 -8.25 -17.90 -6.67
C ASN A 311 -8.44 -19.18 -7.48
N VAL A 312 -7.87 -20.28 -6.99
CA VAL A 312 -8.01 -21.63 -7.58
C VAL A 312 -9.49 -22.04 -7.73
N SER A 313 -10.34 -21.64 -6.78
CA SER A 313 -11.79 -21.77 -6.90
C SER A 313 -12.43 -20.42 -7.17
N SER A 314 -13.34 -20.38 -8.14
CA SER A 314 -14.16 -19.21 -8.46
C SER A 314 -15.31 -18.98 -7.46
N GLU A 315 -15.57 -19.93 -6.56
CA GLU A 315 -16.72 -19.89 -5.64
C GLU A 315 -16.30 -19.77 -4.17
N PHE A 316 -15.16 -20.38 -3.78
CA PHE A 316 -14.75 -20.49 -2.39
C PHE A 316 -13.32 -19.99 -2.16
N PRO A 317 -13.11 -19.09 -1.19
CA PRO A 317 -14.12 -18.32 -0.45
C PRO A 317 -14.96 -17.40 -1.34
N SER A 318 -16.14 -17.00 -0.85
CA SER A 318 -16.82 -15.83 -1.41
C SER A 318 -16.01 -14.56 -1.12
N ILE A 319 -16.27 -13.46 -1.83
CA ILE A 319 -15.66 -12.15 -1.51
C ILE A 319 -15.84 -11.84 -0.01
N GLU A 320 -17.07 -11.90 0.48
CA GLU A 320 -17.39 -11.50 1.85
C GLU A 320 -16.80 -12.46 2.90
N ASP A 321 -16.70 -13.76 2.60
CA ASP A 321 -16.00 -14.71 3.47
C ASP A 321 -14.49 -14.48 3.49
N GLY A 322 -13.88 -14.12 2.34
CA GLY A 322 -12.48 -13.70 2.28
C GLY A 322 -12.19 -12.52 3.21
N PHE A 323 -13.07 -11.52 3.23
CA PHE A 323 -12.97 -10.39 4.18
C PHE A 323 -13.10 -10.85 5.64
N ARG A 324 -14.05 -11.74 5.97
CA ARG A 324 -14.22 -12.26 7.34
C ARG A 324 -12.98 -13.01 7.81
N ILE A 325 -12.38 -13.82 6.95
CA ILE A 325 -11.15 -14.57 7.23
C ILE A 325 -10.00 -13.59 7.49
N ALA A 326 -9.80 -12.62 6.60
CA ALA A 326 -8.75 -11.61 6.73
C ALA A 326 -8.91 -10.75 7.99
N ALA A 327 -10.14 -10.33 8.31
CA ALA A 327 -10.43 -9.56 9.51
C ALA A 327 -10.18 -10.37 10.79
N ALA A 328 -10.52 -11.66 10.81
CA ALA A 328 -10.22 -12.54 11.94
C ALA A 328 -8.70 -12.77 12.11
N ALA A 329 -7.96 -12.85 11.01
CA ALA A 329 -6.50 -12.93 11.04
C ALA A 329 -5.88 -11.62 11.58
N ALA A 330 -6.32 -10.46 11.11
CA ALA A 330 -5.87 -9.17 11.60
C ALA A 330 -6.17 -8.98 13.11
N ASP A 331 -7.36 -9.38 13.57
CA ASP A 331 -7.74 -9.39 14.99
C ASP A 331 -6.83 -10.30 15.83
N TRP A 332 -6.43 -11.46 15.29
CA TRP A 332 -5.48 -12.34 15.98
C TRP A 332 -4.13 -11.67 16.26
N TYR A 333 -3.66 -10.82 15.34
CA TYR A 333 -2.48 -9.97 15.53
C TYR A 333 -2.72 -8.76 16.42
N GLY A 334 -3.98 -8.35 16.62
CA GLY A 334 -4.33 -7.05 17.20
C GLY A 334 -3.92 -5.88 16.29
N ALA A 335 -3.91 -6.11 14.97
CA ALA A 335 -3.43 -5.19 13.95
C ALA A 335 -4.57 -4.72 13.03
N PRO A 336 -4.46 -3.55 12.38
CA PRO A 336 -5.36 -3.18 11.30
C PRO A 336 -5.23 -4.13 10.11
N LEU A 337 -6.31 -4.19 9.32
CA LEU A 337 -6.34 -4.84 8.02
C LEU A 337 -6.30 -3.77 6.92
N TRP A 338 -5.35 -3.89 6.00
CA TRP A 338 -5.28 -3.08 4.78
C TRP A 338 -4.82 -4.00 3.64
N THR A 339 -5.64 -4.21 2.61
CA THR A 339 -5.35 -5.17 1.54
C THR A 339 -4.47 -4.53 0.46
N GLY A 340 -3.19 -4.89 0.43
CA GLY A 340 -2.20 -4.34 -0.51
C GLY A 340 -2.55 -4.55 -1.98
N GLU A 341 -3.27 -5.63 -2.29
CA GLU A 341 -3.81 -5.86 -3.61
C GLU A 341 -5.20 -6.47 -3.58
N TRP A 342 -5.98 -6.10 -4.59
CA TRP A 342 -7.22 -6.73 -5.00
C TRP A 342 -7.57 -6.24 -6.40
N GLY A 343 -8.28 -7.03 -7.19
CA GLY A 343 -8.55 -6.66 -8.58
C GLY A 343 -9.42 -7.67 -9.32
N TRP A 344 -9.99 -7.23 -10.43
CA TRP A 344 -10.65 -8.05 -11.44
C TRP A 344 -10.07 -7.73 -12.81
N PHE A 345 -9.91 -8.76 -13.65
CA PHE A 345 -9.06 -8.70 -14.84
C PHE A 345 -9.78 -9.07 -16.15
N GLY A 346 -11.08 -9.36 -16.06
CA GLY A 346 -11.92 -9.68 -17.21
C GLY A 346 -12.79 -8.51 -17.66
N ASP A 347 -13.88 -8.84 -18.36
CA ASP A 347 -14.82 -7.86 -18.89
C ASP A 347 -15.55 -7.13 -17.73
N PRO A 348 -15.48 -5.78 -17.66
CA PRO A 348 -16.22 -5.02 -16.65
C PRO A 348 -17.74 -5.22 -16.71
N ASP A 349 -18.32 -5.53 -17.88
CA ASP A 349 -19.77 -5.78 -18.01
C ASP A 349 -20.20 -7.03 -17.21
N GLU A 350 -19.28 -7.98 -17.01
CA GLU A 350 -19.51 -9.19 -16.23
C GLU A 350 -19.05 -9.04 -14.76
N GLN A 351 -17.99 -8.26 -14.53
CA GLN A 351 -17.26 -8.26 -13.26
C GLN A 351 -17.46 -7.01 -12.40
N ALA A 352 -18.03 -5.92 -12.90
CA ALA A 352 -18.27 -4.70 -12.11
C ALA A 352 -19.15 -4.96 -10.87
N GLY A 353 -20.08 -5.93 -10.95
CA GLY A 353 -20.85 -6.38 -9.79
C GLY A 353 -20.00 -6.97 -8.65
N GLN A 354 -18.88 -7.61 -8.99
CA GLN A 354 -17.93 -8.16 -8.02
C GLN A 354 -17.09 -7.04 -7.39
N VAL A 355 -16.61 -6.09 -8.20
CA VAL A 355 -15.91 -4.88 -7.72
C VAL A 355 -16.80 -4.08 -6.76
N ARG A 356 -18.08 -3.91 -7.10
CA ARG A 356 -19.07 -3.28 -6.22
C ARG A 356 -19.18 -3.98 -4.88
N ARG A 357 -19.35 -5.31 -4.87
CA ARG A 357 -19.41 -6.13 -3.65
C ARG A 357 -18.15 -6.00 -2.81
N PHE A 358 -16.98 -5.93 -3.45
CA PHE A 358 -15.71 -5.73 -2.77
C PHE A 358 -15.67 -4.38 -2.05
N VAL A 359 -16.01 -3.29 -2.73
CA VAL A 359 -16.04 -1.94 -2.12
C VAL A 359 -17.10 -1.86 -1.02
N ASP A 360 -18.25 -2.54 -1.18
CA ASP A 360 -19.26 -2.68 -0.12
C ASP A 360 -18.68 -3.39 1.12
N ALA A 361 -17.89 -4.46 0.92
CA ALA A 361 -17.22 -5.16 2.01
C ALA A 361 -16.10 -4.31 2.66
N MET A 362 -15.34 -3.53 1.89
CA MET A 362 -14.37 -2.57 2.44
C MET A 362 -15.05 -1.55 3.35
N ASN A 363 -16.23 -1.06 2.97
CA ASN A 363 -17.05 -0.16 3.79
C ASN A 363 -17.53 -0.85 5.08
N ALA A 364 -18.13 -2.04 4.95
CA ALA A 364 -18.66 -2.79 6.08
C ALA A 364 -17.59 -3.14 7.14
N HIS A 365 -16.35 -3.41 6.69
CA HIS A 365 -15.22 -3.70 7.56
C HIS A 365 -14.39 -2.46 7.95
N ARG A 366 -14.70 -1.28 7.38
CA ARG A 366 -13.95 -0.02 7.56
C ARG A 366 -12.46 -0.18 7.28
N ILE A 367 -12.12 -0.82 6.16
CA ILE A 367 -10.73 -1.01 5.72
C ILE A 367 -10.41 -0.22 4.45
N GLY A 368 -9.12 0.02 4.27
CA GLY A 368 -8.51 0.50 3.03
C GLY A 368 -7.90 -0.64 2.21
N GLY A 369 -7.30 -0.29 1.07
CA GLY A 369 -6.57 -1.19 0.20
C GLY A 369 -6.14 -0.53 -1.11
N ALA A 370 -5.35 -1.23 -1.92
CA ALA A 370 -4.90 -0.76 -3.22
C ALA A 370 -5.32 -1.71 -4.35
N TRP A 371 -5.98 -1.16 -5.37
CA TRP A 371 -6.37 -1.88 -6.58
C TRP A 371 -5.14 -2.31 -7.38
N TRP A 372 -5.13 -3.53 -7.90
CA TRP A 372 -4.14 -4.00 -8.88
C TRP A 372 -4.74 -3.88 -10.30
N SER A 373 -4.31 -2.93 -11.14
CA SER A 373 -3.31 -1.88 -10.90
C SER A 373 -3.65 -0.57 -11.61
N TRP A 374 -2.87 0.49 -11.36
CA TRP A 374 -3.02 1.78 -12.03
C TRP A 374 -2.82 1.67 -13.55
N THR A 375 -1.72 1.06 -13.97
CA THR A 375 -1.32 0.88 -15.37
C THR A 375 -0.61 -0.44 -15.55
N GLN A 376 -0.73 -1.03 -16.73
CA GLN A 376 0.05 -2.19 -17.17
C GLN A 376 0.51 -1.96 -18.61
N ALA A 377 1.82 -2.05 -18.86
CA ALA A 377 2.38 -1.72 -20.16
C ALA A 377 2.39 -2.93 -21.11
N CYS A 378 2.56 -2.67 -22.41
CA CYS A 378 2.54 -3.70 -23.45
C CYS A 378 3.62 -4.77 -23.32
N GLY A 379 4.79 -4.42 -22.77
CA GLY A 379 5.91 -5.33 -22.56
C GLY A 379 5.97 -5.95 -21.16
N ASP A 380 5.00 -5.66 -20.31
CA ASP A 380 4.90 -6.20 -18.95
C ASP A 380 4.91 -7.76 -18.98
N PRO A 381 5.64 -8.45 -18.08
CA PRO A 381 5.70 -9.90 -18.04
C PRO A 381 4.34 -10.61 -18.02
N HIS A 382 3.30 -10.03 -17.42
CA HIS A 382 1.95 -10.56 -17.45
C HIS A 382 1.41 -10.63 -18.89
N ALA A 383 1.57 -9.54 -19.67
CA ALA A 383 1.19 -9.48 -21.08
C ALA A 383 2.03 -10.45 -21.93
N VAL A 384 3.33 -10.55 -21.64
CA VAL A 384 4.24 -11.50 -22.32
C VAL A 384 3.83 -12.94 -22.07
N LYS A 385 3.52 -13.29 -20.82
CA LYS A 385 3.13 -14.65 -20.40
C LYS A 385 1.93 -15.16 -21.20
N ASP A 386 0.96 -14.28 -21.42
CA ASP A 386 -0.30 -14.62 -22.07
C ASP A 386 -0.27 -14.39 -23.59
N GLY A 387 0.85 -13.90 -24.14
CA GLY A 387 1.00 -13.62 -25.57
C GLY A 387 0.19 -12.42 -26.05
N ASN A 388 -0.10 -11.48 -25.14
CA ASN A 388 -1.03 -10.36 -25.34
C ASN A 388 -0.33 -9.01 -25.54
N THR A 389 0.97 -8.98 -25.88
CA THR A 389 1.74 -7.72 -26.03
C THR A 389 1.28 -6.81 -27.18
N ALA A 390 0.31 -7.25 -27.98
CA ALA A 390 -0.33 -6.49 -29.05
C ALA A 390 -1.83 -6.24 -28.79
N GLU A 391 -2.34 -6.62 -27.62
CA GLU A 391 -3.71 -6.38 -27.17
C GLU A 391 -3.71 -5.25 -26.13
N PRO A 392 -4.79 -4.46 -26.00
CA PRO A 392 -4.87 -3.44 -24.96
C PRO A 392 -4.66 -4.02 -23.56
N GLN A 393 -3.95 -3.28 -22.72
CA GLN A 393 -3.60 -3.67 -21.36
C GLN A 393 -4.27 -2.77 -20.32
N GLY A 394 -4.30 -3.24 -19.07
CA GLY A 394 -4.79 -2.49 -17.91
C GLY A 394 -6.28 -2.66 -17.63
N ASN A 395 -6.62 -2.79 -16.35
CA ASN A 395 -8.00 -2.90 -15.85
C ASN A 395 -8.49 -1.59 -15.18
N LEU A 396 -7.68 -0.54 -15.14
CA LEU A 396 -8.09 0.79 -14.72
C LEU A 396 -7.80 1.82 -15.82
N ASN A 397 -6.54 2.19 -16.03
CA ASN A 397 -6.13 2.96 -17.20
C ASN A 397 -5.85 1.99 -18.36
N ARG A 398 -6.51 2.20 -19.49
CA ARG A 398 -6.34 1.39 -20.69
C ARG A 398 -5.13 1.88 -21.46
N ILE A 399 -4.21 0.98 -21.79
CA ILE A 399 -3.08 1.24 -22.68
C ILE A 399 -3.28 0.47 -23.98
N ASP A 400 -3.27 1.16 -25.11
CA ASP A 400 -3.28 0.55 -26.44
C ASP A 400 -1.92 -0.06 -26.77
N CYS A 401 -1.93 -1.25 -27.39
CA CYS A 401 -0.72 -1.95 -27.74
C CYS A 401 -0.66 -2.28 -29.23
N PRO A 402 0.54 -2.21 -29.85
CA PRO A 402 1.84 -1.98 -29.21
C PRO A 402 2.24 -0.49 -29.07
N SER A 403 1.30 0.46 -29.24
CA SER A 403 1.61 1.90 -29.26
C SER A 403 2.10 2.44 -27.92
N GLY A 404 1.57 1.91 -26.81
CA GLY A 404 1.79 2.43 -25.46
C GLY A 404 0.97 3.69 -25.14
N GLU A 405 -0.01 4.04 -25.96
CA GLU A 405 -0.86 5.22 -25.76
C GLU A 405 -1.98 4.92 -24.77
N GLU A 406 -2.17 5.79 -23.77
CA GLU A 406 -3.30 5.72 -22.84
C GLU A 406 -4.61 6.13 -23.52
N GLN A 407 -5.64 5.30 -23.41
CA GLN A 407 -6.94 5.46 -24.07
C GLN A 407 -8.10 5.44 -23.06
N GLY A 408 -7.97 6.30 -22.04
CA GLY A 408 -8.98 6.53 -21.02
C GLY A 408 -9.15 5.34 -20.06
N LEU A 409 -10.25 5.36 -19.32
CA LEU A 409 -10.50 4.41 -18.23
C LEU A 409 -11.30 3.18 -18.69
N VAL A 410 -11.21 2.12 -17.88
CA VAL A 410 -12.15 1.01 -17.84
C VAL A 410 -13.32 1.41 -16.92
N GLU A 411 -14.28 2.15 -17.48
CA GLU A 411 -15.31 2.88 -16.72
C GLU A 411 -16.09 2.02 -15.71
N GLY A 412 -16.49 0.79 -16.08
CA GLY A 412 -17.24 -0.09 -15.20
C GLY A 412 -16.49 -0.50 -13.91
N PHE A 413 -15.16 -0.43 -13.92
CA PHE A 413 -14.35 -0.60 -12.72
C PHE A 413 -14.05 0.75 -12.05
N ALA A 414 -13.66 1.76 -12.84
CA ALA A 414 -13.33 3.09 -12.34
C ALA A 414 -14.46 3.73 -11.53
N GLU A 415 -15.72 3.57 -11.94
CA GLU A 415 -16.88 4.10 -11.21
C GLU A 415 -17.02 3.52 -9.79
N GLN A 416 -16.65 2.24 -9.61
CA GLN A 416 -16.73 1.56 -8.33
C GLN A 416 -15.56 1.98 -7.43
N LEU A 417 -14.37 2.17 -8.02
CA LEU A 417 -13.17 2.61 -7.34
C LEU A 417 -13.26 4.08 -6.89
N ALA A 418 -13.98 4.93 -7.64
CA ALA A 418 -14.13 6.34 -7.34
C ALA A 418 -15.24 6.66 -6.32
N ARG A 419 -15.93 5.66 -5.77
CA ARG A 419 -17.07 5.84 -4.85
C ARG A 419 -16.71 6.72 -3.64
N ALA A 420 -17.70 7.47 -3.16
CA ALA A 420 -17.55 8.36 -2.01
C ALA A 420 -17.12 7.61 -0.74
N TYR A 421 -16.23 8.21 0.06
CA TYR A 421 -15.78 7.66 1.34
C TYR A 421 -15.18 8.75 2.27
N PRO A 422 -15.21 8.56 3.60
CA PRO A 422 -14.45 9.39 4.52
C PRO A 422 -12.97 9.03 4.46
N ARG A 423 -12.12 9.97 4.02
CA ARG A 423 -10.67 9.83 4.03
C ARG A 423 -10.14 9.83 5.46
N ALA A 424 -10.61 10.78 6.28
CA ALA A 424 -10.30 10.83 7.70
C ALA A 424 -11.52 11.30 8.51
N ALA A 425 -11.86 10.60 9.60
CA ALA A 425 -12.94 11.01 10.47
C ALA A 425 -12.71 10.57 11.94
N PRO A 426 -12.99 11.43 12.93
CA PRO A 426 -12.76 11.11 14.34
C PRO A 426 -13.77 10.08 14.85
N GLY A 427 -13.29 8.98 15.45
CA GLY A 427 -14.20 7.98 16.05
C GLY A 427 -15.19 7.34 15.06
N LEU A 428 -14.74 7.10 13.82
CA LEU A 428 -15.55 6.49 12.77
C LEU A 428 -16.10 5.11 13.20
N THR A 429 -17.42 4.93 13.15
CA THR A 429 -18.08 3.69 13.57
C THR A 429 -18.75 2.94 12.42
N GLU A 430 -19.23 3.63 11.40
CA GLU A 430 -19.90 3.00 10.25
C GLU A 430 -19.57 3.73 8.95
N VAL A 431 -19.42 2.94 7.87
CA VAL A 431 -19.34 3.40 6.49
C VAL A 431 -20.25 2.52 5.66
N ALA A 432 -21.06 3.15 4.83
CA ALA A 432 -22.00 2.50 3.92
C ALA A 432 -22.06 3.27 2.60
N THR A 433 -22.85 2.78 1.64
CA THR A 433 -22.96 3.43 0.32
C THR A 433 -23.58 4.83 0.44
N GLU A 434 -24.53 4.99 1.35
CA GLU A 434 -25.24 6.24 1.62
C GLU A 434 -24.42 7.27 2.42
N GLY A 435 -23.29 6.88 3.02
CA GLY A 435 -22.46 7.79 3.81
C GLY A 435 -21.79 7.15 5.02
N PHE A 436 -21.51 7.94 6.04
CA PHE A 436 -20.76 7.51 7.22
C PHE A 436 -21.18 8.23 8.50
N ARG A 437 -20.84 7.65 9.64
CA ARG A 437 -21.06 8.23 10.98
C ARG A 437 -19.96 7.85 11.96
N GLY A 438 -19.88 8.60 13.04
CA GLY A 438 -18.93 8.35 14.12
C GLY A 438 -19.32 9.09 15.39
N ASP A 439 -18.52 8.90 16.42
CA ASP A 439 -18.58 9.66 17.67
C ASP A 439 -17.16 10.08 18.06
N GLY A 440 -16.85 11.35 17.88
CA GLY A 440 -15.51 11.86 18.08
C GLY A 440 -15.41 13.37 17.93
N THR A 441 -14.25 13.91 18.29
CA THR A 441 -13.96 15.34 18.15
C THR A 441 -12.81 15.53 17.16
N GLY A 442 -13.00 16.40 16.18
CA GLY A 442 -11.98 16.75 15.19
C GLY A 442 -12.54 16.92 13.78
N ARG A 443 -11.63 17.20 12.85
CA ARG A 443 -11.93 17.47 11.45
C ARG A 443 -12.33 16.21 10.68
N ILE A 444 -13.44 16.26 9.94
CA ILE A 444 -13.84 15.28 8.94
C ILE A 444 -13.28 15.71 7.58
N GLU A 445 -12.77 14.75 6.81
CA GLU A 445 -12.37 14.89 5.41
C GLU A 445 -12.97 13.74 4.60
N ALA A 446 -13.76 14.05 3.56
CA ALA A 446 -14.43 13.04 2.73
C ALA A 446 -14.44 13.39 1.25
N TRP A 447 -14.37 12.36 0.40
CA TRP A 447 -14.43 12.44 -1.05
C TRP A 447 -15.83 12.10 -1.57
N TYR A 448 -16.25 12.79 -2.63
CA TYR A 448 -17.44 12.47 -3.42
C TYR A 448 -17.14 12.63 -4.91
N PRO A 449 -17.35 11.61 -5.77
CA PRO A 449 -17.03 11.71 -7.19
C PRO A 449 -18.07 12.52 -7.98
N GLY A 450 -17.67 12.94 -9.18
CA GLY A 450 -18.58 13.45 -10.20
C GLY A 450 -18.76 14.96 -10.20
N ALA A 451 -19.28 15.46 -11.33
CA ALA A 451 -19.46 16.90 -11.53
C ALA A 451 -20.62 17.49 -10.69
N GLU A 452 -21.62 16.68 -10.35
CA GLU A 452 -22.81 17.10 -9.62
C GLU A 452 -22.49 17.36 -8.15
N ARG A 453 -23.05 18.44 -7.58
CA ARG A 453 -22.81 18.79 -6.19
C ARG A 453 -23.49 17.76 -5.26
N PRO A 454 -22.76 17.14 -4.31
CA PRO A 454 -23.33 16.19 -3.37
C PRO A 454 -24.51 16.79 -2.59
N GLN A 455 -25.60 16.04 -2.51
CA GLN A 455 -26.78 16.37 -1.73
C GLN A 455 -26.72 15.59 -0.42
N LEU A 456 -26.34 16.28 0.66
CA LEU A 456 -25.97 15.64 1.93
C LEU A 456 -26.84 16.15 3.09
N ASP A 457 -27.25 15.23 3.96
CA ASP A 457 -27.64 15.52 5.34
C ASP A 457 -26.39 15.47 6.23
N THR A 458 -26.18 16.51 7.02
CA THR A 458 -25.01 16.67 7.89
C THR A 458 -25.48 16.93 9.32
N VAL A 459 -25.48 15.87 10.14
CA VAL A 459 -25.93 15.92 11.52
C VAL A 459 -24.73 16.15 12.43
N ASN A 460 -24.78 17.21 13.22
CA ASN A 460 -23.74 17.61 14.18
C ASN A 460 -22.33 17.81 13.57
N VAL A 461 -22.28 18.26 12.32
CA VAL A 461 -21.03 18.68 11.66
C VAL A 461 -21.04 20.19 11.49
N ALA A 462 -20.14 20.89 12.18
CA ALA A 462 -19.98 22.33 12.05
C ALA A 462 -19.12 22.69 10.83
N ASP A 463 -19.24 23.93 10.36
CA ASP A 463 -18.38 24.53 9.32
C ASP A 463 -18.23 23.69 8.05
N VAL A 464 -19.31 23.00 7.64
CA VAL A 464 -19.31 22.15 6.45
C VAL A 464 -18.97 22.96 5.21
N ALA A 465 -17.86 22.59 4.56
CA ALA A 465 -17.39 23.14 3.31
C ALA A 465 -17.34 22.04 2.25
N LEU A 466 -18.07 22.22 1.15
CA LEU A 466 -17.97 21.41 -0.06
C LEU A 466 -17.20 22.19 -1.12
N THR A 467 -15.98 21.74 -1.43
CA THR A 467 -15.11 22.33 -2.44
C THR A 467 -15.09 21.46 -3.68
N ARG A 468 -15.41 22.04 -4.85
CA ARG A 468 -15.22 21.34 -6.12
C ARG A 468 -13.71 21.19 -6.36
N VAL A 469 -13.28 19.98 -6.62
CA VAL A 469 -11.91 19.64 -7.01
C VAL A 469 -11.96 18.96 -8.37
N ASP A 470 -10.82 18.54 -8.92
CA ASP A 470 -10.85 17.77 -10.15
C ASP A 470 -11.50 16.39 -9.91
N GLY A 471 -12.25 15.90 -10.89
CA GLY A 471 -13.02 14.65 -10.82
C GLY A 471 -14.20 14.61 -9.83
N GLY A 472 -14.29 15.51 -8.85
CA GLY A 472 -15.33 15.45 -7.82
C GLY A 472 -15.35 16.59 -6.80
N TRP A 473 -15.65 16.24 -5.56
CA TRP A 473 -15.84 17.17 -4.45
C TRP A 473 -15.15 16.67 -3.19
N ARG A 474 -14.56 17.62 -2.47
CA ARG A 474 -14.07 17.43 -1.12
C ARG A 474 -15.05 18.03 -0.12
N LEU A 475 -15.38 17.26 0.90
CA LEU A 475 -16.05 17.73 2.11
C LEU A 475 -15.05 17.89 3.25
N ILE A 476 -15.12 19.04 3.93
CA ILE A 476 -14.49 19.29 5.23
C ILE A 476 -15.58 19.73 6.21
N GLY A 477 -15.48 19.33 7.48
CA GLY A 477 -16.30 19.85 8.57
C GLY A 477 -15.74 19.44 9.92
N GLU A 478 -16.31 19.95 11.01
CA GLU A 478 -15.83 19.68 12.37
C GLU A 478 -16.87 18.90 13.17
N ALA A 479 -16.47 17.76 13.75
CA ALA A 479 -17.29 16.99 14.67
C ALA A 479 -16.88 17.24 16.12
N ALA A 480 -17.83 17.13 17.06
CA ALA A 480 -17.63 17.28 18.50
C ALA A 480 -18.59 16.39 19.30
N GLY A 481 -18.59 15.09 19.00
CA GLY A 481 -19.49 14.07 19.55
C GLY A 481 -20.06 13.18 18.43
N GLU A 482 -21.25 12.61 18.63
CA GLU A 482 -21.96 11.85 17.58
C GLU A 482 -22.24 12.72 16.35
N TYR A 483 -21.87 12.24 15.17
CA TYR A 483 -22.11 12.91 13.89
C TYR A 483 -22.50 11.92 12.78
N SER A 484 -23.12 12.42 11.72
CA SER A 484 -23.27 11.66 10.47
C SER A 484 -23.28 12.55 9.23
N VAL A 485 -22.75 12.02 8.14
CA VAL A 485 -22.82 12.62 6.80
C VAL A 485 -23.37 11.58 5.84
N THR A 486 -24.60 11.77 5.38
CA THR A 486 -25.29 10.82 4.49
C THR A 486 -25.95 11.53 3.31
N THR A 487 -26.19 10.83 2.21
CA THR A 487 -26.99 11.34 1.08
C THR A 487 -28.42 11.61 1.52
N LEU A 488 -29.04 12.67 0.98
CA LEU A 488 -30.43 13.08 1.25
C LEU A 488 -31.50 12.09 0.77
#